data_AF-A0A2Z6RL85-F1
#
_entry.id   AF-A0A2Z6RL85-F1
#
_cell.length_a   1.000
_cell.length_b   1.000
_cell.length_c   1.000
_cell.angle_alpha   90.00
_cell.angle_beta   90.00
_cell.angle_gamma   90.00
#
_symmetry.space_group_name_H-M   'P 1'
#
loop_
_entity.id
_entity.type
_entity.pdbx_description
1 polymer ?
#
loop_
_entity_poly.entity_id
_entity_poly.type
_entity_poly.pdbx_seq_one_letter_code
_entity_poly.pdbx_strand_id
1 'polypeptide(L)'
;MAPITSRPLDLIFFVYFTTHIFPTVFLDSYPVLKPLAPNFLKSTNQWYTENFNDPFFINTPNWFKGFTYIELLFHLPFFFYVSIGLWKDATSIRLPMLIYSSHVTTTTFVCLVELIFNKHEGLTNSQRNLLIFFYFPYFLIPLVCMINSFSRIRMMENLTSQMKKNK
;
A
#
# COMPACT_ATOMS: atom_id res chain seq x y z
N MET A 1 11.68 -18.26 16.92
CA MET A 1 11.38 -17.14 16.00
C MET A 1 12.27 -15.98 16.39
N ALA A 2 12.90 -15.31 15.42
CA ALA A 2 13.71 -14.15 15.72
C ALA A 2 12.79 -12.94 16.01
N PRO A 3 13.11 -12.09 17.01
CA PRO A 3 12.29 -10.91 17.29
C PRO A 3 12.21 -10.00 16.06
N ILE A 4 11.14 -9.22 15.93
CA ILE A 4 10.97 -8.33 14.77
C ILE A 4 12.07 -7.26 14.69
N THR A 5 12.64 -6.87 15.83
CA THR A 5 13.76 -5.92 15.92
C THR A 5 15.06 -6.43 15.29
N SER A 6 15.23 -7.75 15.15
CA SER A 6 16.39 -8.34 14.45
C SER A 6 16.13 -8.58 12.96
N ARG A 7 14.95 -8.19 12.44
CA ARG A 7 14.54 -8.36 11.04
C ARG A 7 14.15 -6.98 10.46
N PRO A 8 15.13 -6.10 10.16
CA PRO A 8 14.86 -4.68 9.88
C PRO A 8 13.90 -4.44 8.71
N LEU A 9 14.00 -5.22 7.63
CA LEU A 9 13.04 -5.12 6.52
C LEU A 9 11.64 -5.55 6.93
N ASP A 10 11.51 -6.63 7.71
CA ASP A 10 10.20 -7.09 8.19
C ASP A 10 9.59 -6.08 9.18
N LEU A 11 10.42 -5.36 9.96
CA LEU A 11 9.97 -4.25 10.80
C LEU A 11 9.45 -3.09 9.96
N ILE A 12 10.16 -2.69 8.90
CA ILE A 12 9.70 -1.65 7.96
C ILE A 12 8.36 -2.06 7.35
N PHE A 13 8.22 -3.30 6.89
CA PHE A 13 6.96 -3.77 6.33
C PHE A 13 5.85 -3.80 7.37
N PHE A 14 6.14 -4.24 8.60
CA PHE A 14 5.16 -4.28 9.68
C PHE A 14 4.64 -2.87 10.02
N VAL A 15 5.55 -1.90 10.13
CA VAL A 15 5.17 -0.49 10.33
C VAL A 15 4.34 -0.01 9.15
N TYR A 16 4.80 -0.23 7.92
CA TYR A 16 4.07 0.14 6.70
C TYR A 16 2.64 -0.39 6.69
N PHE A 17 2.43 -1.70 6.88
CA PHE A 17 1.10 -2.31 6.86
C PHE A 17 0.22 -1.81 8.00
N THR A 18 0.79 -1.60 9.18
CA THR A 18 0.04 -1.15 10.35
C THR A 18 -0.37 0.32 10.22
N THR A 19 0.52 1.19 9.75
CA THR A 19 0.21 2.61 9.57
C THR A 19 -0.69 2.86 8.36
N HIS A 20 -0.66 1.99 7.34
CA HIS A 20 -1.54 2.08 6.17
C HIS A 20 -3.02 1.89 6.49
N ILE A 21 -3.35 1.23 7.59
CA ILE A 21 -4.74 1.05 8.01
C ILE A 21 -5.43 2.42 8.20
N PHE A 22 -4.70 3.42 8.70
CA PHE A 22 -5.26 4.75 8.95
C PHE A 22 -5.67 5.49 7.66
N PRO A 23 -4.80 5.76 6.67
CA PRO A 23 -5.22 6.41 5.44
C PRO A 23 -6.28 5.58 4.70
N THR A 24 -6.21 4.25 4.70
CA THR A 24 -7.25 3.42 4.07
C THR A 24 -8.62 3.58 4.71
N VAL A 25 -8.69 3.66 6.04
CA VAL A 25 -9.96 3.87 6.74
C VAL A 25 -10.46 5.31 6.63
N PHE A 26 -9.58 6.30 6.74
CA PHE A 26 -9.98 7.71 6.87
C PHE A 26 -10.02 8.51 5.56
N LEU A 27 -9.23 8.11 4.55
CA LEU A 27 -9.14 8.79 3.26
C LEU A 27 -9.69 7.90 2.14
N ASP A 28 -9.13 6.71 1.95
CA ASP A 28 -9.43 5.88 0.76
C ASP A 28 -10.84 5.28 0.80
N SER A 29 -11.40 5.11 2.01
CA SER A 29 -12.78 4.65 2.17
C SER A 29 -13.82 5.68 1.72
N TYR A 30 -13.49 6.98 1.72
CA TYR A 30 -14.47 8.03 1.43
C TYR A 30 -14.99 8.01 -0.02
N PRO A 31 -14.14 7.93 -1.07
CA PRO A 31 -14.60 7.77 -2.45
C PRO A 31 -15.56 6.58 -2.66
N VAL A 32 -15.36 5.50 -1.90
CA VAL A 32 -16.19 4.30 -1.92
C VAL A 32 -17.52 4.52 -1.21
N LEU A 33 -17.48 5.14 -0.03
CA LEU A 33 -18.63 5.31 0.85
C LEU A 33 -19.40 6.60 0.61
N LYS A 34 -18.98 7.48 -0.31
CA LYS A 34 -19.51 8.85 -0.50
C LYS A 34 -21.03 9.03 -0.36
N PRO A 35 -21.91 8.15 -0.91
CA PRO A 35 -23.36 8.30 -0.74
C PRO A 35 -23.85 8.11 0.70
N LEU A 36 -23.11 7.35 1.51
CA LEU A 36 -23.45 6.92 2.87
C LEU A 36 -22.36 7.30 3.89
N ALA A 37 -21.38 8.11 3.48
CA ALA A 37 -20.20 8.40 4.28
C ALA A 37 -20.60 9.20 5.53
N PRO A 38 -20.17 8.77 6.74
CA PRO A 38 -20.34 9.56 7.94
C PRO A 38 -19.70 10.95 7.82
N ASN A 39 -20.24 11.92 8.57
CA ASN A 39 -19.77 13.31 8.54
C ASN A 39 -18.26 13.44 8.79
N PHE A 40 -17.69 12.62 9.68
CA PHE A 40 -16.26 12.69 9.96
C PHE A 40 -15.39 12.37 8.72
N LEU A 41 -15.74 11.36 7.92
CA LEU A 41 -15.00 11.03 6.70
C LEU A 41 -15.10 12.15 5.66
N LYS A 42 -16.29 12.76 5.55
CA LYS A 42 -16.49 13.93 4.69
C LYS A 42 -15.62 15.10 5.14
N SER A 43 -15.59 15.41 6.43
CA SER A 43 -14.74 16.47 6.98
C SER A 43 -13.25 16.19 6.80
N THR A 44 -12.81 14.95 7.00
CA THR A 44 -11.41 14.54 6.76
C THR A 44 -11.04 14.68 5.29
N ASN A 45 -11.89 14.22 4.38
CA ASN A 45 -11.65 14.36 2.95
C ASN A 45 -11.64 15.84 2.52
N GLN A 46 -12.58 16.65 3.01
CA GLN A 46 -12.63 18.08 2.75
C GLN A 46 -11.33 18.76 3.21
N TRP A 47 -10.93 18.55 4.47
CA TRP A 47 -9.67 19.07 5.00
C TRP A 47 -8.49 18.65 4.13
N TYR A 48 -8.42 17.38 3.74
CA TYR A 48 -7.33 16.88 2.90
C TYR A 48 -7.29 17.57 1.53
N THR A 49 -8.43 17.67 0.85
CA THR A 49 -8.51 18.32 -0.47
C THR A 49 -8.22 19.81 -0.41
N GLU A 50 -8.62 20.52 0.65
CA GLU A 50 -8.33 21.95 0.83
C GLU A 50 -6.84 22.22 1.09
N ASN A 51 -6.16 21.34 1.83
CA ASN A 51 -4.74 21.53 2.19
C ASN A 51 -3.78 21.04 1.10
N PHE A 52 -4.08 19.91 0.46
CA PHE A 52 -3.14 19.24 -0.46
C PHE A 52 -3.54 19.35 -1.93
N ASN A 53 -4.79 19.70 -2.22
CA ASN A 53 -5.32 19.86 -3.58
C ASN A 53 -5.14 18.60 -4.44
N ASP A 54 -5.28 17.42 -3.85
CA ASP A 54 -5.06 16.15 -4.53
C ASP A 54 -6.16 15.89 -5.59
N PRO A 55 -5.81 15.79 -6.88
CA PRO A 55 -6.78 15.61 -7.96
C PRO A 55 -7.54 14.28 -7.86
N PHE A 56 -6.97 13.24 -7.24
CA PHE A 56 -7.60 11.93 -7.10
C PHE A 56 -8.75 11.93 -6.09
N PHE A 57 -8.73 12.88 -5.14
CA PHE A 57 -9.79 13.02 -4.14
C PHE A 57 -10.76 14.16 -4.44
N ILE A 58 -10.37 15.15 -5.23
CA ILE A 58 -11.26 16.24 -5.70
C ILE A 58 -12.19 15.72 -6.80
N ASN A 59 -11.61 15.25 -7.91
CA ASN A 59 -12.33 14.78 -9.09
C ASN A 59 -11.98 13.33 -9.37
N THR A 60 -12.33 12.45 -8.42
CA THR A 60 -11.95 11.04 -8.39
C THR A 60 -12.21 10.33 -9.73
N PRO A 61 -11.14 9.99 -10.48
CA PRO A 61 -11.29 9.24 -11.73
C PRO A 61 -11.83 7.84 -11.47
N ASN A 62 -12.58 7.27 -12.42
CA ASN A 62 -13.18 5.95 -12.26
C ASN A 62 -12.16 4.83 -12.01
N TRP A 63 -10.98 4.92 -12.65
CA TRP A 63 -9.90 3.95 -12.43
C TRP A 63 -9.37 4.02 -11.00
N PHE A 64 -9.18 5.22 -10.44
CA PHE A 64 -8.72 5.43 -9.07
C PHE A 64 -9.78 4.97 -8.08
N LYS A 65 -11.05 5.27 -8.37
CA LYS A 65 -12.17 4.75 -7.58
C LYS A 65 -12.14 3.22 -7.52
N GLY A 66 -11.86 2.56 -8.64
CA GLY A 66 -11.64 1.10 -8.69
C GLY A 66 -10.54 0.62 -7.72
N PHE A 67 -9.40 1.33 -7.67
CA PHE A 67 -8.34 1.03 -6.70
C PHE A 67 -8.81 1.20 -5.26
N THR A 68 -9.53 2.28 -4.93
CA THR A 68 -10.05 2.49 -3.56
C THR A 68 -11.05 1.40 -3.12
N TYR A 69 -11.84 0.83 -4.04
CA TYR A 69 -12.67 -0.35 -3.74
C TYR A 69 -11.82 -1.56 -3.36
N ILE A 70 -10.75 -1.82 -4.12
CA ILE A 70 -9.85 -2.94 -3.85
C ILE A 70 -9.13 -2.73 -2.51
N GLU A 71 -8.67 -1.51 -2.24
CA GLU A 71 -8.02 -1.15 -0.98
C GLU A 71 -8.92 -1.41 0.22
N LEU A 72 -10.16 -0.93 0.18
CA LEU A 72 -11.09 -1.10 1.29
C LEU A 72 -11.50 -2.56 1.49
N LEU A 73 -11.81 -3.28 0.41
CA LEU A 73 -12.39 -4.63 0.50
C LEU A 73 -11.34 -5.72 0.70
N PHE A 74 -10.18 -5.60 0.06
CA PHE A 74 -9.14 -6.64 0.07
C PHE A 74 -7.90 -6.22 0.83
N HIS A 75 -7.40 -4.99 0.65
CA HIS A 75 -6.16 -4.60 1.31
C HIS A 75 -6.33 -4.40 2.82
N LEU A 76 -7.41 -3.76 3.25
CA LEU A 76 -7.65 -3.51 4.67
C LEU A 76 -7.63 -4.80 5.53
N PRO A 77 -8.40 -5.87 5.24
CA PRO A 77 -8.28 -7.13 6.00
C PRO A 77 -6.91 -7.79 5.84
N PHE A 78 -6.29 -7.64 4.65
CA PHE A 78 -4.95 -8.16 4.38
C PHE A 78 -3.86 -7.51 5.24
N PHE A 79 -3.98 -6.21 5.54
CA PHE A 79 -3.04 -5.49 6.41
C PHE A 79 -2.97 -6.11 7.80
N PHE A 80 -4.12 -6.41 8.40
CA PHE A 80 -4.17 -7.10 9.69
C PHE A 80 -3.54 -8.48 9.62
N TYR A 81 -3.88 -9.27 8.59
CA TYR A 81 -3.32 -10.61 8.38
C TYR A 81 -1.78 -10.58 8.28
N VAL A 82 -1.24 -9.70 7.45
CA VAL A 82 0.22 -9.59 7.24
C VAL A 82 0.92 -9.01 8.46
N SER A 83 0.36 -8.00 9.13
CA SER A 83 0.97 -7.46 10.35
C SER A 83 1.10 -8.53 11.44
N ILE A 84 0.08 -9.35 11.65
CA ILE A 84 0.14 -10.49 12.59
C ILE A 84 1.19 -11.51 12.15
N GLY A 85 1.24 -11.83 10.86
CA GLY A 85 2.20 -12.78 10.33
C GLY A 85 3.65 -12.28 10.43
N LEU A 86 3.90 -11.01 10.14
CA LEU A 86 5.22 -10.38 10.27
C LEU A 86 5.67 -10.39 11.72
N TRP A 87 4.78 -10.04 12.65
CA TRP A 87 5.04 -10.10 14.09
C TRP A 87 5.44 -11.52 14.54
N LYS A 88 4.74 -12.54 14.04
CA LYS A 88 4.98 -13.96 14.35
C LYS A 88 6.06 -14.63 13.50
N ASP A 89 6.75 -13.89 12.62
CA ASP A 89 7.73 -14.44 11.67
C ASP A 89 7.18 -15.63 10.85
N ALA A 90 5.91 -15.55 10.47
CA ALA A 90 5.24 -16.60 9.70
C ALA A 90 5.75 -16.62 8.25
N THR A 91 6.08 -17.79 7.74
CA THR A 91 6.54 -17.94 6.34
C THR A 91 5.39 -17.97 5.34
N SER A 92 4.18 -18.34 5.78
CA SER A 92 2.96 -18.41 4.95
C SER A 92 2.54 -17.07 4.35
N ILE A 93 2.96 -15.94 4.93
CA ILE A 93 2.62 -14.61 4.41
C ILE A 93 3.47 -14.18 3.22
N ARG A 94 4.59 -14.85 2.93
CA ARG A 94 5.54 -14.36 1.92
C ARG A 94 4.95 -14.36 0.51
N LEU A 95 4.22 -15.41 0.14
CA LEU A 95 3.54 -15.47 -1.16
C LEU A 95 2.39 -14.43 -1.25
N PRO A 96 1.47 -14.33 -0.26
CA PRO A 96 0.49 -13.25 -0.26
C PRO A 96 1.10 -11.84 -0.30
N MET A 97 2.17 -11.60 0.46
CA MET A 97 2.90 -10.32 0.43
C MET A 97 3.47 -10.02 -0.95
N LEU A 98 4.02 -11.03 -1.65
CA LEU A 98 4.50 -10.87 -3.02
C LEU A 98 3.38 -10.41 -3.96
N ILE A 99 2.23 -11.09 -3.94
CA ILE A 99 1.08 -10.77 -4.79
C ILE A 99 0.57 -9.35 -4.52
N TYR A 100 0.33 -9.03 -3.25
CA TYR A 100 -0.12 -7.71 -2.81
C TYR A 100 0.86 -6.62 -3.25
N SER A 101 2.15 -6.82 -2.98
CA SER A 101 3.15 -5.79 -3.23
C SER A 101 3.36 -5.55 -4.72
N SER A 102 3.31 -6.59 -5.56
CA SER A 102 3.28 -6.42 -7.02
C SER A 102 2.10 -5.56 -7.47
N HIS A 103 0.89 -5.85 -6.97
CA HIS A 103 -0.30 -5.08 -7.31
C HIS A 103 -0.18 -3.61 -6.88
N VAL A 104 0.17 -3.34 -5.62
CA VAL A 104 0.26 -1.97 -5.09
C VAL A 104 1.39 -1.17 -5.74
N THR A 105 2.53 -1.80 -6.03
CA THR A 105 3.57 -1.15 -6.82
C THR A 105 3.04 -0.69 -8.18
N THR A 106 2.24 -1.51 -8.86
CA THR A 106 1.65 -1.14 -10.15
C THR A 106 0.61 -0.01 -10.02
N THR A 107 -0.33 -0.10 -9.08
CA THR A 107 -1.37 0.92 -8.93
C THR A 107 -0.79 2.28 -8.51
N THR A 108 0.14 2.29 -7.55
CA THR A 108 0.79 3.54 -7.12
C THR A 108 1.70 4.11 -8.20
N PHE A 109 2.33 3.26 -9.01
CA PHE A 109 3.09 3.74 -10.18
C PHE A 109 2.19 4.48 -11.17
N VAL A 110 0.97 4.00 -11.42
CA VAL A 110 -0.02 4.71 -12.26
C VAL A 110 -0.33 6.08 -11.66
N CYS A 111 -0.57 6.18 -10.35
CA CYS A 111 -0.80 7.46 -9.68
C CYS A 111 0.40 8.42 -9.81
N LEU A 112 1.63 7.91 -9.67
CA LEU A 112 2.85 8.73 -9.85
C LEU A 112 3.00 9.23 -11.29
N VAL A 113 2.76 8.37 -12.28
CA VAL A 113 2.81 8.75 -13.70
C VAL A 113 1.77 9.82 -14.00
N GLU A 114 0.54 9.65 -13.50
CA GLU A 114 -0.54 10.63 -13.64
C GLU A 114 -0.13 11.99 -13.03
N LEU A 115 0.41 12.00 -11.81
CA LEU A 115 0.92 13.21 -11.15
C LEU A 115 2.15 13.83 -11.82
N ILE A 116 2.94 13.07 -12.58
CA ILE A 116 4.14 13.60 -13.25
C ILE A 116 3.79 14.17 -14.62
N PHE A 117 3.01 13.44 -15.42
CA PHE A 117 2.81 13.74 -16.84
C PHE A 117 1.52 14.50 -17.13
N ASN A 118 0.46 14.31 -16.35
CA ASN A 118 -0.83 14.96 -16.62
C ASN A 118 -0.97 16.29 -15.90
N LYS A 119 -1.49 17.29 -16.61
CA LYS A 119 -1.80 18.59 -16.03
C LYS A 119 -3.18 18.51 -15.38
N HIS A 120 -3.21 18.73 -14.06
CA HIS A 120 -4.45 18.88 -13.32
C HIS A 120 -4.70 20.37 -13.12
N GLU A 121 -5.86 20.86 -13.56
CA GLU A 121 -6.24 22.25 -13.38
C GLU A 121 -6.26 22.62 -11.91
N GLY A 122 -5.70 23.79 -11.57
CA GLY A 122 -5.59 24.26 -10.18
C GLY A 122 -4.46 23.64 -9.36
N LEU A 123 -3.79 22.57 -9.81
CA LEU A 123 -2.67 21.95 -9.08
C LEU A 123 -1.35 22.69 -9.35
N THR A 124 -0.83 23.39 -8.33
CA THR A 124 0.46 24.09 -8.43
C THR A 124 1.64 23.12 -8.48
N ASN A 125 2.79 23.57 -9.00
CA ASN A 125 4.01 22.74 -9.03
C ASN A 125 4.48 22.31 -7.64
N SER A 126 4.36 23.19 -6.63
CA SER A 126 4.74 22.87 -5.26
C SER A 126 3.82 21.80 -4.66
N GLN A 127 2.50 21.91 -4.86
CA GLN A 127 1.55 20.87 -4.44
C GLN A 127 1.81 19.55 -5.16
N ARG A 128 2.04 19.58 -6.47
CA ARG A 128 2.39 18.38 -7.25
C ARG A 128 3.63 17.67 -6.69
N ASN A 129 4.71 18.40 -6.44
CA ASN A 129 5.93 17.83 -5.88
C ASN A 129 5.71 17.24 -4.48
N LEU A 130 4.87 17.90 -3.67
CA LEU A 130 4.48 17.41 -2.35
C LEU A 130 3.68 16.10 -2.46
N LEU A 131 2.71 16.02 -3.37
CA LEU A 131 1.95 14.79 -3.61
C LEU A 131 2.86 13.66 -4.12
N ILE A 132 3.73 13.93 -5.09
CA ILE A 132 4.72 12.93 -5.54
C ILE A 132 5.56 12.42 -4.36
N PHE A 133 5.99 13.31 -3.47
CA PHE A 133 6.72 12.94 -2.26
C PHE A 133 5.88 12.06 -1.30
N PHE A 134 4.57 12.27 -1.20
CA PHE A 134 3.68 11.42 -0.40
C PHE A 134 3.42 10.05 -1.05
N TYR A 135 3.22 10.00 -2.36
CA TYR A 135 2.94 8.75 -3.09
C TYR A 135 4.20 7.89 -3.27
N PHE A 136 5.39 8.50 -3.33
CA PHE A 136 6.62 7.77 -3.64
C PHE A 136 7.00 6.68 -2.61
N PRO A 137 6.92 6.89 -1.28
CA PRO A 137 7.10 5.82 -0.29
C PRO A 137 6.14 4.65 -0.48
N TYR A 138 4.89 4.94 -0.89
CA TYR A 138 3.86 3.94 -1.15
C TYR A 138 4.06 3.17 -2.46
N PHE A 139 4.98 3.62 -3.32
CA PHE A 139 5.50 2.84 -4.44
C PHE A 139 6.74 2.03 -4.02
N LEU A 140 7.69 2.70 -3.36
CA LEU A 140 9.01 2.16 -3.08
C LEU A 140 8.98 1.03 -2.04
N ILE A 141 8.23 1.19 -0.95
CA ILE A 141 8.18 0.17 0.11
C ILE A 141 7.55 -1.13 -0.41
N PRO A 142 6.40 -1.11 -1.13
CA PRO A 142 5.89 -2.30 -1.79
C PRO A 142 6.87 -2.90 -2.80
N LEU A 143 7.59 -2.09 -3.58
CA LEU A 143 8.58 -2.61 -4.53
C LEU A 143 9.68 -3.41 -3.82
N VAL A 144 10.20 -2.88 -2.71
CA VAL A 144 11.19 -3.59 -1.88
C VAL A 144 10.59 -4.82 -1.22
N CYS A 145 9.33 -4.74 -0.75
CA CYS A 145 8.59 -5.87 -0.19
C CYS A 145 8.42 -7.01 -1.20
N MET A 146 8.13 -6.69 -2.46
CA MET A 146 8.00 -7.62 -3.57
C MET A 146 9.30 -8.39 -3.77
N ILE A 147 10.42 -7.68 -3.92
CA ILE A 147 11.75 -8.27 -4.14
C ILE A 147 12.19 -9.14 -2.95
N ASN A 148 11.98 -8.66 -1.72
CA ASN A 148 12.32 -9.41 -0.51
C ASN A 148 11.47 -10.68 -0.37
N SER A 149 10.17 -10.60 -0.65
CA SER A 149 9.26 -11.74 -0.56
C SER A 149 9.60 -12.80 -1.62
N PHE A 150 9.86 -12.38 -2.85
CA PHE A 150 10.32 -13.27 -3.93
C PHE A 150 11.62 -14.00 -3.53
N SER A 151 12.63 -13.25 -3.09
CA SER A 151 13.93 -13.81 -2.67
C SER A 151 13.78 -14.86 -1.55
N ARG A 152 12.92 -14.58 -0.55
CA ARG A 152 12.68 -15.51 0.56
C ARG A 152 11.96 -16.79 0.12
N ILE A 153 10.96 -16.69 -0.77
CA ILE A 153 10.27 -17.85 -1.33
C ILE A 153 11.26 -18.74 -2.09
N ARG A 154 12.08 -18.15 -2.97
CA ARG A 154 13.10 -18.88 -3.74
C ARG A 154 14.10 -19.59 -2.83
N MET A 155 14.54 -18.94 -1.76
CA MET A 155 15.42 -19.56 -0.76
C MET A 155 14.75 -20.78 -0.11
N MET A 156 13.49 -20.66 0.31
CA MET A 156 12.74 -21.77 0.92
C MET A 156 12.51 -22.95 -0.05
N GLU A 157 12.23 -22.66 -1.32
CA GLU A 157 12.09 -23.69 -2.38
C GLU A 157 13.40 -24.46 -2.57
N ASN A 158 14.54 -23.75 -2.62
CA ASN A 158 15.86 -24.36 -2.78
C ASN A 158 16.21 -25.28 -1.59
N LEU A 159 15.97 -24.82 -0.36
CA LEU A 159 16.19 -25.61 0.85
C LEU A 159 15.32 -26.88 0.87
N THR A 160 14.04 -26.73 0.52
CA THR A 160 13.11 -27.87 0.43
C THR A 160 13.55 -28.89 -0.62
N SER A 161 14.07 -28.41 -1.76
CA SER A 161 14.58 -29.26 -2.83
C SER A 161 15.85 -30.01 -2.43
N GLN A 162 16.75 -29.38 -1.69
CA GLN A 162 17.95 -30.03 -1.14
C GLN A 162 17.60 -31.12 -0.12
N MET A 163 16.66 -30.84 0.79
CA MET A 163 16.19 -31.83 1.78
C MET A 163 15.56 -33.07 1.12
N LYS A 164 14.91 -32.91 -0.04
CA LYS A 164 14.36 -34.03 -0.82
C LYS A 164 15.43 -34.84 -1.54
N LYS A 165 16.55 -34.23 -1.95
CA LYS A 165 17.68 -34.92 -2.61
C LYS A 165 18.56 -35.71 -1.63
N ASN A 166 18.59 -35.30 -0.36
CA ASN A 166 19.40 -35.92 0.69
C ASN A 166 18.65 -36.99 1.50
N LYS A 167 17.40 -37.30 1.14
CA LYS A 167 16.58 -38.38 1.70
C LYS A 167 16.49 -39.50 0.68
#